data_AF-A0A0H3NTY7-F1
#
_entry.id   AF-A0A0H3NTY7-F1
#
_cell.length_a   1.000
_cell.length_b   1.000
_cell.length_c   1.000
_cell.angle_alpha   90.00
_cell.angle_beta   90.00
_cell.angle_gamma   90.00
#
_symmetry.space_group_name_H-M   'P 1'
#
loop_
_entity.id
_entity.type
_entity.pdbx_description
1 polymer ?
#
loop_
_entity_poly.entity_id
_entity_poly.type
_entity_poly.pdbx_seq_one_letter_code
_entity_poly.pdbx_strand_id
1 'polypeptide(L)' 'MRELTSFKTAHSAFGEFVLLRSSFTDTLSGFAGIQPTLYPDQQVMIRLSTAKELISELQKRVDDIESGIEDTKTSTFYQS' A
#
# COMPACT_ATOMS: atom_id res chain seq x y z
N MET A 1 -4.49 10.82 5.93
CA MET A 1 -4.62 9.49 5.26
C MET A 1 -3.36 8.70 5.62
N ARG A 2 -3.41 7.38 5.60
CA ARG A 2 -2.22 6.57 5.92
C ARG A 2 -1.37 6.40 4.65
N GLU A 3 -0.12 6.84 4.70
CA GLU A 3 0.87 6.68 3.62
C GLU A 3 1.85 5.56 3.97
N LEU A 4 2.09 4.63 3.05
CA LEU A 4 3.13 3.60 3.19
C LEU A 4 4.50 4.22 2.96
N THR A 5 5.31 4.34 4.01
CA THR A 5 6.61 5.05 3.94
C THR A 5 7.81 4.12 4.01
N SER A 6 7.64 2.91 4.54
CA SER A 6 8.68 1.88 4.51
C SER A 6 8.07 0.50 4.47
N PHE A 7 8.76 -0.43 3.83
CA PHE A 7 8.42 -1.84 3.91
C PHE A 7 9.64 -2.75 3.82
N LYS A 8 9.52 -3.95 4.37
CA LYS A 8 10.50 -5.04 4.27
C LYS A 8 9.77 -6.34 3.92
N THR A 9 10.42 -7.18 3.12
CA THR A 9 9.87 -8.47 2.74
C THR A 9 10.76 -9.63 3.16
N ALA A 10 10.13 -10.76 3.47
CA ALA A 10 10.76 -12.07 3.61
C ALA A 10 9.90 -13.10 2.87
N HIS A 11 10.43 -14.27 2.55
CA HIS A 11 9.66 -15.29 1.82
C HIS A 11 9.97 -16.71 2.31
N SER A 12 9.04 -17.62 2.02
CA SER A 12 9.22 -19.06 2.15
C SER A 12 8.86 -19.73 0.83
N ALA A 13 9.84 -20.35 0.17
CA ALA A 13 9.59 -21.11 -1.04
C ALA A 13 8.76 -22.37 -0.75
N PHE A 14 9.06 -23.06 0.36
CA PHE A 14 8.31 -24.25 0.78
C PHE A 14 6.86 -23.93 1.14
N GLY A 15 6.62 -22.80 1.81
CA GLY A 15 5.28 -22.37 2.20
C GLY A 15 4.53 -21.58 1.11
N GLU A 16 5.21 -21.26 0.01
CA GLU A 16 4.69 -20.43 -1.08
C GLU A 16 4.05 -19.12 -0.59
N PHE A 17 4.75 -18.37 0.26
CA PHE A 17 4.27 -17.08 0.75
C PHE A 17 5.38 -16.04 0.91
N VAL A 18 4.95 -14.78 0.92
CA VAL A 18 5.75 -13.59 1.24
C VAL A 18 5.21 -13.00 2.54
N LEU A 19 6.10 -12.57 3.43
CA LEU A 19 5.79 -11.74 4.59
C LEU A 19 6.13 -10.29 4.25
N LEU A 20 5.17 -9.40 4.35
CA LEU A 20 5.33 -7.95 4.21
C LEU A 20 5.25 -7.32 5.59
N ARG A 21 6.29 -6.58 5.97
CA ARG A 21 6.27 -5.65 7.10
C ARG A 21 6.19 -4.23 6.56
N SER A 22 5.22 -3.47 7.00
CA SER A 22 4.96 -2.11 6.52
C SER A 22 4.90 -1.11 7.67
N SER A 23 5.46 0.06 7.43
CA SER A 23 5.40 1.22 8.31
C SER A 23 4.71 2.36 7.59
N PHE A 24 3.98 3.17 8.35
CA PHE A 24 3.15 4.20 7.78
C PHE A 24 3.26 5.52 8.53
N THR A 25 3.00 6.60 7.80
CA THR A 25 2.94 7.95 8.34
C THR A 25 1.59 8.56 7.99
N ASP A 26 1.10 9.50 8.80
CA ASP A 26 -0.06 10.30 8.41
C ASP A 26 0.37 11.31 7.35
N THR A 27 -0.36 11.40 6.25
CA THR A 27 -0.13 12.40 5.19
C THR A 27 -0.24 13.83 5.70
N LEU A 28 -0.88 14.05 6.86
CA LEU A 28 -0.95 15.34 7.53
C LEU A 28 0.21 15.60 8.51
N SER A 29 1.16 14.67 8.62
CA SER A 29 2.36 14.87 9.44
C SER A 29 3.20 16.02 8.89
N GLY A 30 3.52 16.99 9.74
CA GLY A 30 4.31 18.17 9.35
C GLY A 30 3.49 19.43 9.04
N PHE A 31 2.16 19.33 8.99
CA PHE A 31 1.30 20.52 8.88
C PHE A 31 1.12 21.19 10.25
N ALA A 32 1.38 22.50 10.30
CA ALA A 32 1.28 23.26 11.53
C ALA A 32 -0.15 23.25 12.11
N GLY A 33 -0.25 22.96 13.41
CA GLY A 33 -1.54 22.93 14.11
C GLY A 33 -2.35 21.63 13.94
N ILE A 34 -1.84 20.65 13.19
CA ILE A 34 -2.48 19.33 13.07
C ILE A 34 -1.67 18.31 13.86
N GLN A 35 -2.31 17.64 14.82
CA GLN A 35 -1.72 16.50 15.49
C GLN A 35 -1.82 15.27 14.57
N PRO A 36 -0.71 14.69 14.10
CA PRO A 36 -0.77 13.55 13.19
C PRO A 36 -1.26 12.29 13.92
N THR A 37 -2.00 11.46 13.19
CA THR A 37 -2.40 10.14 13.69
C THR A 37 -1.20 9.20 13.66
N LEU A 38 -0.96 8.48 14.76
CA LEU A 38 0.05 7.43 14.79
C LEU A 38 -0.53 6.13 14.26
N TYR A 39 0.14 5.54 13.28
CA TYR A 39 -0.21 4.23 12.74
C TYR A 39 0.82 3.20 13.17
N PRO A 40 0.39 2.07 13.79
CA PRO A 40 1.32 1.01 14.15
C PRO A 40 1.84 0.31 12.90
N ASP A 41 3.07 -0.22 12.99
CA ASP A 41 3.62 -1.13 11.99
C ASP A 41 2.70 -2.33 11.80
N GLN A 42 2.58 -2.79 10.56
CA GLN A 42 1.77 -3.96 10.21
C GLN A 42 2.63 -5.07 9.63
N GLN A 43 2.23 -6.31 9.89
CA GLN A 43 2.82 -7.50 9.27
C GLN A 43 1.71 -8.34 8.63
N VAL A 44 1.89 -8.68 7.36
CA VAL A 44 0.94 -9.46 6.56
C VAL A 44 1.64 -10.62 5.89
N MET A 45 1.03 -11.80 5.93
CA MET A 45 1.43 -12.95 5.11
C MET A 45 0.56 -12.97 3.84
N ILE A 46 1.21 -13.04 2.68
CA ILE A 46 0.56 -13.04 1.38
C ILE A 46 0.97 -14.32 0.66
N ARG A 47 0.00 -15.16 0.27
CA ARG A 47 0.28 -16.35 -0.54
C ARG A 47 0.87 -15.94 -1.89
N LEU A 48 1.69 -16.80 -2.49
CA LEU A 48 2.38 -16.53 -3.74
C LEU A 48 1.41 -16.14 -4.88
N SER A 49 0.26 -16.79 -4.99
CA SER A 49 -0.77 -16.44 -5.98
C SER A 49 -1.29 -15.02 -5.78
N THR A 50 -1.72 -14.69 -4.56
CA THR A 50 -2.21 -13.36 -4.20
C THR A 50 -1.13 -12.28 -4.34
N ALA A 51 0.14 -12.62 -4.06
CA ALA A 51 1.26 -11.70 -4.25
C ALA A 51 1.46 -11.36 -5.73
N LYS A 52 1.32 -12.35 -6.63
CA LYS A 52 1.38 -12.11 -8.08
C LYS A 52 0.25 -11.23 -8.57
N GLU A 53 -0.97 -11.48 -8.09
CA GLU A 53 -2.14 -10.64 -8.40
C GLU A 53 -1.94 -9.20 -7.91
N LEU A 54 -1.48 -9.03 -6.66
CA LEU A 54 -1.17 -7.72 -6.09
C LEU A 54 -0.12 -6.97 -6.92
N ILE A 55 0.96 -7.64 -7.34
CA ILE A 55 1.98 -7.03 -8.19
C ILE A 55 1.39 -6.59 -9.53
N SER A 56 0.56 -7.42 -10.16
CA SER A 56 -0.07 -7.09 -11.43
C SER A 56 -0.99 -5.87 -11.32
N GLU A 57 -1.81 -5.78 -10.28
CA GLU A 57 -2.70 -4.64 -10.06
C GLU A 57 -1.89 -3.37 -9.74
N LEU A 58 -0.85 -3.46 -8.91
CA LEU A 58 0.01 -2.32 -8.61
C LEU A 58 0.74 -1.82 -9.86
N GLN A 59 1.31 -2.72 -10.67
CA GLN A 59 2.01 -2.35 -11.90
C GLN A 59 1.07 -1.64 -12.87
N LYS A 60 -0.16 -2.15 -13.04
CA LYS A 60 -1.16 -1.51 -13.87
C LYS A 60 -1.44 -0.06 -13.44
N ARG A 61 -1.54 0.20 -12.14
CA ARG A 61 -1.76 1.58 -11.63
C ARG A 61 -0.56 2.48 -11.82
N VAL A 62 0.65 1.94 -11.74
CA VAL A 62 1.86 2.68 -12.09
C VAL A 62 1.82 3.05 -13.58
N ASP A 63 1.53 2.10 -14.45
CA ASP A 63 1.46 2.32 -15.91
C ASP A 63 0.38 3.36 -16.28
N ASP A 64 -0.80 3.28 -15.64
CA ASP A 64 -1.88 4.26 -15.81
C ASP A 64 -1.39 5.67 -15.43
N ILE A 65 -0.74 5.83 -14.27
CA ILE A 65 -0.21 7.12 -13.78
C ILE A 65 0.88 7.67 -14.71
N GLU A 66 1.83 6.84 -15.12
CA GLU A 66 2.91 7.24 -16.04
C GLU A 66 2.40 7.64 -17.42
N SER A 67 1.26 7.07 -17.83
CA SER A 67 0.57 7.41 -19.07
C SER A 67 -0.38 8.61 -18.94
N GLY A 68 -0.53 9.19 -17.74
CA GLY A 68 -1.45 10.29 -17.47
C GLY A 68 -2.93 9.89 -17.50
N ILE A 69 -3.24 8.60 -17.31
CA ILE A 69 -4.58 8.06 -17.26
C ILE A 69 -5.09 8.13 -15.82
N GLU A 70 -6.07 9.00 -15.57
CA GLU A 70 -6.72 9.11 -14.27
C GLU A 70 -7.68 7.95 -14.03
N ASP A 71 -7.68 7.41 -12.81
CA ASP A 71 -8.65 6.40 -12.41
C ASP A 71 -10.02 7.05 -12.13
N THR A 72 -10.89 6.95 -13.14
CA THR A 72 -12.26 7.50 -13.16
C THR A 72 -13.22 6.87 -12.13
N LYS A 73 -12.83 5.79 -11.44
CA LYS A 73 -13.67 5.10 -10.44
C LYS A 73 -13.34 5.46 -8.99
N THR A 74 -12.25 6.20 -8.75
CA THR A 74 -11.75 6.48 -7.39
C THR A 74 -12.61 7.50 -6.63
N SER A 75 -13.45 8.27 -7.33
CA SER A 75 -14.31 9.31 -6.73
C SER A 75 -15.50 8.79 -5.93
N THR A 76 -15.81 7.48 -5.98
CA THR A 76 -17.04 6.92 -5.37
C THR A 76 -16.84 6.17 -4.04
N PHE A 77 -15.61 5.84 -3.64
CA PHE A 77 -15.37 4.91 -2.52
C PHE A 77 -14.89 5.52 -1.19
N TYR A 78 -14.69 6.84 -1.11
CA TYR A 78 -14.21 7.51 0.11
C TYR A 78 -15.29 8.34 0.84
N GLN A 79 -16.57 8.11 0.56
CA GLN A 79 -17.67 8.59 1.40
C GLN A 79 -18.26 7.42 2.20
N SER A 80 -17.76 7.22 3.41
CA SER A 80 -18.44 6.46 4.47
C SER A 80 -18.06 7.00 5.83
#